data_AF-A0A1B6CGM8-F1
#
_entry.id   AF-A0A1B6CGM8-F1
#
_cell.length_a   1.000
_cell.length_b   1.000
_cell.length_c   1.000
_cell.angle_alpha   90.00
_cell.angle_beta   90.00
_cell.angle_gamma   90.00
#
_symmetry.space_group_name_H-M   'P 1'
#
loop_
_entity.id
_entity.type
_entity.pdbx_description
1 polymer ?
#
loop_
_entity_poly.entity_id
_entity_poly.type
_entity_poly.pdbx_seq_one_letter_code
_entity_poly.pdbx_strand_id
1 'polypeptide(L)'
;MPLKFYSEMDEVYETEISVIDVYDIASVIGKEFEKIIDGYGSDAVTSLMPKVINVLEHLEILATKNERENAAVQELKSRIVKLESEKIEKAIDRQRFERELEQIEDHWRKETQDLVAMVRRLQEENRKMSNTIAAKEDQSPDESCMFKKYYYYLF
;
A
#
# COMPACT_ATOMS: atom_id res chain seq x y z
N MET A 1 -12.55 9.60 -4.32
CA MET A 1 -12.36 9.64 -5.78
C MET A 1 -11.22 10.60 -6.12
N PRO A 2 -10.04 10.14 -6.54
CA PRO A 2 -8.98 11.00 -7.08
C PRO A 2 -8.69 10.78 -8.59
N LEU A 3 -9.27 9.74 -9.21
CA LEU A 3 -8.93 9.35 -10.60
C LEU A 3 -9.38 10.34 -11.68
N LYS A 4 -10.28 11.29 -11.38
CA LYS A 4 -10.79 12.23 -12.38
C LYS A 4 -9.86 13.42 -12.65
N PHE A 5 -8.87 13.68 -11.78
CA PHE A 5 -8.03 14.88 -11.92
C PHE A 5 -6.83 14.68 -12.85
N TYR A 6 -6.46 13.43 -13.13
CA TYR A 6 -5.31 13.12 -14.00
C TYR A 6 -5.67 12.90 -15.47
N SER A 7 -6.95 12.68 -15.82
CA SER A 7 -7.34 12.39 -17.20
C SER A 7 -7.42 13.63 -18.11
N GLU A 8 -7.32 14.84 -17.57
CA GLU A 8 -7.41 16.10 -18.35
C GLU A 8 -6.04 16.64 -18.82
N MET A 9 -4.93 15.94 -18.55
CA MET A 9 -3.56 16.43 -18.82
C MET A 9 -2.80 15.67 -19.93
N ASP A 10 -3.48 14.84 -20.72
CA ASP A 10 -2.85 14.02 -21.77
C ASP A 10 -3.22 14.44 -23.22
N GLU A 11 -4.00 15.50 -23.41
CA GLU A 11 -4.25 16.07 -24.75
C GLU A 11 -3.44 17.36 -24.98
N VAL A 12 -2.13 17.27 -24.84
CA VAL A 12 -1.24 18.15 -25.60
C VAL A 12 -0.41 17.24 -26.47
N TYR A 13 -0.93 16.92 -27.65
CA TYR A 13 -0.12 16.49 -28.78
C TYR A 13 0.77 17.67 -29.17
N GLU A 14 1.78 17.96 -28.35
CA GLU A 14 2.93 18.70 -28.82
C GLU A 14 3.54 17.81 -29.90
N THR A 15 3.41 18.23 -31.14
CA THR A 15 4.26 17.75 -32.23
C THR A 15 5.70 18.05 -31.83
N GLU A 16 6.29 17.14 -31.06
CA GLU A 16 7.67 17.22 -30.62
C GLU A 16 8.57 17.01 -31.83
N ILE A 17 9.31 18.06 -32.19
CA ILE A 17 10.36 17.97 -33.20
C ILE A 17 11.46 17.08 -32.61
N SER A 18 11.69 15.93 -33.24
CA SER A 18 12.79 15.03 -32.89
C SER A 18 14.08 15.43 -33.61
N VAL A 19 15.18 14.88 -33.15
CA VAL A 19 16.48 15.04 -33.83
C VAL A 19 16.42 14.54 -35.29
N ILE A 20 15.61 13.52 -35.57
CA ILE A 20 15.41 12.97 -36.92
C ILE A 20 14.78 14.02 -37.84
N ASP A 21 13.76 14.73 -37.34
CA ASP A 21 13.08 15.78 -38.10
C ASP A 21 14.05 16.92 -38.46
N VAL A 22 15.00 17.23 -37.58
CA VAL A 22 16.04 18.25 -37.85
C VAL A 22 16.95 17.81 -38.99
N TYR A 23 17.34 16.53 -39.06
CA TYR A 23 18.16 16.01 -40.16
C TYR A 23 17.39 15.99 -41.50
N ASP A 24 16.11 15.65 -41.49
CA ASP A 24 15.27 15.69 -42.69
C ASP A 24 15.11 17.13 -43.21
N ILE A 25 14.88 18.09 -42.31
CA ILE A 25 14.85 19.52 -42.65
C ILE A 25 16.20 19.98 -43.21
N ALA A 26 17.31 19.59 -42.59
CA ALA A 26 18.66 19.93 -43.06
C ALA A 26 18.93 19.38 -44.48
N SER A 27 18.47 18.16 -44.78
CA SER A 27 18.59 17.58 -46.13
C SER A 27 17.83 18.37 -47.18
N VAL A 28 16.60 18.77 -46.87
CA VAL A 28 15.77 19.59 -47.78
C VAL A 28 16.43 20.95 -48.02
N ILE A 29 16.89 21.61 -46.96
CA ILE A 29 17.59 22.90 -47.04
C ILE A 29 18.89 22.78 -47.85
N GLY A 30 19.66 21.70 -47.67
CA GLY A 30 20.89 21.43 -48.42
C GLY A 30 20.64 21.35 -49.93
N LYS A 31 19.58 20.66 -50.35
CA LYS A 31 19.18 20.59 -51.77
C LYS A 31 18.79 21.94 -52.36
N GLU A 32 18.18 22.82 -51.57
CA GLU A 32 17.89 24.19 -52.02
C GLU A 32 19.17 25.02 -52.15
N PHE A 33 20.15 24.85 -51.24
CA PHE A 33 21.46 25.46 -51.39
C PHE A 33 22.19 24.98 -52.66
N GLU A 34 22.15 23.69 -52.98
CA GLU A 34 22.73 23.15 -54.22
C GLU A 34 22.15 23.85 -55.46
N LYS A 35 20.82 23.98 -55.54
CA LYS A 35 20.16 24.70 -56.66
C LYS A 35 20.61 26.15 -56.79
N ILE A 36 20.80 26.85 -55.65
CA ILE A 36 21.28 28.24 -55.65
C ILE A 36 22.73 28.30 -56.13
N ILE A 37 23.59 27.38 -55.69
CA ILE A 37 24.98 27.29 -56.12
C ILE A 37 25.07 27.03 -57.63
N ASP A 38 24.26 26.10 -58.15
CA ASP A 38 24.23 25.76 -59.57
C ASP A 38 23.78 26.96 -60.44
N GLY A 39 22.87 27.79 -59.94
CA GLY A 39 22.32 28.94 -60.66
C GLY A 39 23.13 30.24 -60.54
N TYR A 40 23.75 30.49 -59.38
CA TYR A 40 24.35 31.79 -59.03
C TYR A 40 25.80 31.71 -58.55
N GLY A 41 26.38 30.51 -58.49
CA GLY A 41 27.72 30.26 -57.95
C GLY A 41 27.75 30.18 -56.43
N SER A 42 28.82 29.61 -55.88
CA SER A 42 28.98 29.37 -54.43
C SER A 42 28.97 30.63 -53.59
N ASP A 43 29.46 31.75 -54.13
CA ASP A 43 29.57 33.03 -53.42
C ASP A 43 28.22 33.57 -52.94
N ALA A 44 27.12 33.19 -53.62
CA ALA A 44 25.77 33.58 -53.23
C ALA A 44 25.35 33.04 -51.85
N VAL A 45 25.94 31.94 -51.39
CA VAL A 45 25.53 31.25 -50.15
C VAL A 45 26.63 31.19 -49.09
N THR A 46 27.87 31.54 -49.42
CA THR A 46 29.06 31.44 -48.55
C THR A 46 28.87 32.07 -47.16
N SER A 47 28.14 33.19 -47.06
CA SER A 47 27.89 33.87 -45.79
C SER A 47 26.62 33.42 -45.05
N LEU A 48 25.67 32.81 -45.77
CA LEU A 48 24.38 32.37 -45.25
C LEU A 48 24.45 30.94 -44.72
N MET A 49 25.16 30.06 -45.44
CA MET A 49 25.27 28.64 -45.12
C MET A 49 25.78 28.38 -43.69
N PRO A 50 26.84 29.05 -43.18
CA PRO A 50 27.27 28.88 -41.79
C PRO A 50 26.22 29.30 -40.77
N LYS A 51 25.39 30.31 -41.08
CA LYS A 51 24.33 30.78 -40.18
C LYS A 51 23.19 29.77 -40.10
N VAL A 52 22.84 29.17 -41.24
CA VAL A 52 21.80 28.13 -41.30
C VAL A 52 22.26 26.86 -40.59
N ILE A 53 23.52 26.45 -40.77
CA ILE A 53 24.13 25.36 -39.99
C ILE A 53 24.03 25.65 -38.49
N ASN A 54 24.44 26.84 -38.04
CA ASN A 54 24.38 27.20 -36.62
C ASN A 54 22.93 27.17 -36.05
N VAL A 55 21.93 27.56 -36.85
CA VAL A 55 20.51 27.48 -36.44
C VAL A 55 20.06 26.02 -36.34
N LEU A 56 20.46 25.16 -37.29
CA LEU A 56 20.14 23.73 -37.27
C LEU A 56 20.82 23.01 -36.09
N GLU A 57 22.07 23.34 -35.77
CA GLU A 57 22.77 22.84 -34.59
C GLU A 57 22.06 23.24 -33.30
N HIS A 58 21.62 24.50 -33.19
CA HIS A 58 20.82 24.95 -32.04
C HIS A 58 19.48 24.20 -31.94
N LEU A 59 18.83 23.95 -33.08
CA LEU A 59 17.58 23.20 -33.12
C LEU A 59 17.78 21.74 -32.70
N GLU A 60 18.87 21.09 -33.11
CA GLU A 60 19.24 19.73 -32.69
C GLU A 60 19.47 19.65 -31.18
N ILE A 61 20.16 20.63 -30.60
CA ILE A 61 20.35 20.71 -29.14
C ILE A 61 19.02 20.84 -28.42
N LEU A 62 18.12 21.69 -28.93
CA LEU A 62 16.79 21.89 -28.34
C LEU A 62 15.92 20.63 -28.49
N ALA A 63 15.92 19.98 -29.64
CA ALA A 63 15.20 18.73 -29.88
C ALA A 63 15.70 17.61 -28.93
N THR A 64 17.01 17.43 -28.83
CA THR A 64 17.63 16.45 -27.91
C THR A 64 17.28 16.75 -26.45
N LYS A 65 17.32 18.02 -26.06
CA LYS A 65 16.96 18.44 -24.71
C LYS A 65 15.48 18.17 -24.44
N ASN A 66 14.61 18.46 -25.40
CA ASN A 66 13.18 18.23 -25.29
C ASN A 66 12.87 16.74 -25.12
N GLU A 67 13.46 15.86 -25.95
CA GLU A 67 13.30 14.40 -25.81
C GLU A 67 13.72 13.91 -24.41
N ARG A 68 14.84 14.43 -23.89
CA ARG A 68 15.31 14.09 -22.54
C ARG A 68 14.35 14.58 -21.45
N GLU A 69 13.88 15.82 -21.55
CA GLU A 69 12.95 16.41 -20.58
C GLU A 69 11.60 15.67 -20.62
N ASN A 70 11.08 15.35 -21.80
CA ASN A 70 9.86 14.56 -21.95
C ASN A 70 10.04 13.15 -21.38
N ALA A 71 11.17 12.48 -21.64
CA ALA A 71 11.47 11.19 -21.02
C ALA A 71 11.47 11.26 -19.48
N ALA A 72 12.05 12.32 -18.90
CA ALA A 72 12.03 12.54 -17.45
C ALA A 72 10.62 12.82 -16.92
N VAL A 73 9.79 13.59 -17.65
CA VAL A 73 8.38 13.83 -17.32
C VAL A 73 7.60 12.52 -17.33
N GLN A 74 7.76 11.68 -18.36
CA GLN A 74 7.10 10.37 -18.44
C GLN A 74 7.53 9.44 -17.30
N GLU A 75 8.81 9.44 -16.95
CA GLU A 75 9.31 8.68 -15.80
C GLU A 75 8.68 9.17 -14.48
N LEU A 76 8.62 10.48 -14.26
CA LEU A 76 8.02 11.06 -13.06
C LEU A 76 6.52 10.77 -13.00
N LYS A 77 5.78 10.88 -14.10
CA LYS A 77 4.37 10.49 -14.21
C LYS A 77 4.18 9.02 -13.81
N SER A 78 5.02 8.12 -14.33
CA SER A 78 4.98 6.69 -13.98
C SER A 78 5.27 6.44 -12.49
N ARG A 79 6.26 7.14 -11.92
CA ARG A 79 6.58 7.06 -10.48
C ARG A 79 5.42 7.55 -9.60
N ILE A 80 4.73 8.63 -10.00
CA ILE A 80 3.55 9.14 -9.29
C ILE A 80 2.45 8.07 -9.24
N VAL A 81 2.09 7.50 -10.40
CA VAL A 81 1.05 6.45 -10.48
C VAL A 81 1.41 5.26 -9.59
N LYS A 82 2.67 4.82 -9.62
CA LYS A 82 3.15 3.72 -8.78
C LYS A 82 3.02 4.04 -7.28
N LEU A 83 3.49 5.22 -6.86
CA LEU A 83 3.43 5.64 -5.45
C LEU A 83 2.00 5.82 -4.96
N GLU A 84 1.10 6.33 -5.80
CA GLU A 84 -0.32 6.45 -5.48
C GLU A 84 -0.96 5.07 -5.28
N SER A 85 -0.66 4.11 -6.14
CA SER A 85 -1.10 2.72 -6.00
C SER A 85 -0.59 2.09 -4.70
N GLU A 86 0.71 2.19 -4.42
CA GLU A 86 1.31 1.67 -3.19
C GLU A 86 0.71 2.31 -1.93
N LYS A 87 0.40 3.61 -1.97
CA LYS A 87 -0.24 4.32 -0.86
C LYS A 87 -1.64 3.77 -0.58
N ILE A 88 -2.42 3.50 -1.63
CA ILE A 88 -3.77 2.93 -1.53
C ILE A 88 -3.70 1.50 -0.97
N GLU A 89 -2.83 0.66 -1.53
CA GLU A 89 -2.64 -0.73 -1.08
C GLU A 89 -2.26 -0.78 0.40
N LYS A 90 -1.26 0.00 0.82
CA LYS A 90 -0.88 0.11 2.24
C LYS A 90 -2.03 0.59 3.13
N ALA A 91 -2.93 1.43 2.64
CA ALA A 91 -4.09 1.88 3.41
C ALA A 91 -5.14 0.77 3.56
N ILE A 92 -5.38 0.00 2.51
CA ILE A 92 -6.27 -1.17 2.54
C ILE A 92 -5.73 -2.22 3.50
N ASP A 93 -4.43 -2.51 3.43
CA ASP A 93 -3.77 -3.47 4.32
C ASP A 93 -3.88 -3.04 5.78
N ARG A 94 -3.57 -1.77 6.09
CA ARG A 94 -3.76 -1.24 7.46
C ARG A 94 -5.19 -1.44 7.95
N GLN A 95 -6.18 -1.11 7.13
CA GLN A 95 -7.59 -1.29 7.50
C GLN A 95 -7.98 -2.77 7.65
N ARG A 96 -7.33 -3.67 6.91
CA ARG A 96 -7.52 -5.12 7.04
C ARG A 96 -6.94 -5.61 8.36
N PHE A 97 -5.71 -5.21 8.69
CA PHE A 97 -5.05 -5.57 9.95
C PHE A 97 -5.79 -5.04 11.17
N GLU A 98 -6.28 -3.79 11.13
CA GLU A 98 -7.09 -3.22 12.22
C GLU A 98 -8.33 -4.09 12.51
N ARG A 99 -9.06 -4.49 11.46
CA ARG A 99 -10.24 -5.37 11.59
C ARG A 99 -9.90 -6.76 12.11
N GLU A 100 -8.79 -7.34 11.66
CA GLU A 100 -8.32 -8.64 12.17
C GLU A 100 -7.95 -8.54 13.65
N LEU A 101 -7.32 -7.44 14.07
CA LEU A 101 -6.96 -7.19 15.46
C LEU A 101 -8.21 -7.06 16.34
N GLU A 102 -9.19 -6.25 15.94
CA GLU A 102 -10.47 -6.11 16.64
C GLU A 102 -11.18 -7.47 16.82
N GLN A 103 -11.20 -8.31 15.77
CA GLN A 103 -11.79 -9.65 15.85
C GLN A 103 -11.07 -10.56 16.85
N ILE A 104 -9.73 -10.51 16.89
CA ILE A 104 -8.93 -11.27 17.85
C ILE A 104 -9.20 -10.80 19.27
N GLU A 105 -9.28 -9.49 19.50
CA GLU A 105 -9.58 -8.93 20.83
C GLU A 105 -10.97 -9.32 21.32
N ASP A 106 -11.98 -9.25 20.47
CA ASP A 106 -13.35 -9.65 20.81
C ASP A 106 -13.44 -11.16 21.09
N HIS A 107 -12.75 -11.98 20.29
CA HIS A 107 -12.67 -13.41 20.53
C HIS A 107 -12.02 -13.70 21.89
N TRP A 108 -10.87 -13.08 22.18
CA TRP A 108 -10.14 -13.29 23.42
C TRP A 108 -10.91 -12.81 24.65
N ARG A 109 -11.66 -11.69 24.54
CA ARG A 109 -12.58 -11.23 25.58
C ARG A 109 -13.67 -12.26 25.87
N LYS A 110 -14.28 -12.82 24.82
CA LYS A 110 -15.32 -13.85 24.97
C LYS A 110 -14.78 -15.11 25.62
N GLU A 111 -13.64 -15.62 25.15
CA GLU A 111 -12.98 -16.78 25.75
C GLU A 111 -12.66 -16.55 27.23
N THR A 112 -12.15 -15.36 27.57
CA THR A 112 -11.86 -14.99 28.96
C THR A 112 -13.12 -14.99 29.81
N GLN A 113 -14.23 -14.43 29.31
CA GLN A 113 -15.52 -14.44 30.02
C GLN A 113 -16.05 -15.87 30.22
N ASP A 114 -15.99 -16.71 29.19
CA ASP A 114 -16.43 -18.10 29.25
C ASP A 114 -15.60 -18.91 30.27
N LEU A 115 -14.27 -18.72 30.28
CA LEU A 115 -13.38 -19.34 31.27
C LEU A 115 -13.68 -18.87 32.70
N VAL A 116 -13.89 -17.57 32.90
CA VAL A 116 -14.27 -17.03 34.22
C VAL A 116 -15.61 -17.59 34.70
N ALA A 117 -16.61 -17.69 33.81
CA ALA A 117 -17.90 -18.28 34.13
C ALA A 117 -17.76 -19.76 34.50
N MET A 118 -16.93 -20.52 33.77
CA MET A 118 -16.64 -21.92 34.06
C MET A 118 -15.97 -22.09 35.43
N VAL A 119 -14.97 -21.25 35.75
CA VAL A 119 -14.30 -21.27 37.06
C VAL A 119 -15.30 -20.99 38.18
N ARG A 120 -16.17 -20.00 38.03
CA ARG A 120 -17.22 -19.70 39.03
C ARG A 120 -18.16 -20.88 39.25
N ARG A 121 -18.59 -21.55 38.18
CA ARG A 121 -19.46 -22.73 38.28
C ARG A 121 -18.78 -23.88 39.03
N LEU A 122 -17.53 -24.18 38.69
CA LEU A 122 -16.74 -25.22 39.36
C LEU A 122 -16.50 -24.89 40.85
N GLN A 123 -16.26 -23.61 41.18
CA GLN A 123 -16.13 -23.17 42.57
C GLN A 123 -17.43 -23.35 43.36
N GLU A 124 -18.58 -23.02 42.77
CA GLU A 124 -19.90 -23.22 43.38
C GLU A 124 -20.20 -24.71 43.60
N GLU A 125 -19.91 -25.57 42.61
CA GLU A 125 -20.05 -27.02 42.71
C GLU A 125 -19.15 -27.61 43.80
N ASN A 126 -17.86 -27.23 43.84
CA ASN A 126 -16.94 -27.65 44.88
C ASN A 126 -17.44 -27.24 46.28
N ARG A 127 -17.91 -26.00 46.45
CA ARG A 127 -18.48 -25.53 47.72
C ARG A 127 -19.68 -26.36 48.15
N LYS A 128 -20.60 -26.65 47.23
CA LYS A 128 -21.78 -27.50 47.50
C LYS A 128 -21.39 -28.91 47.91
N MET A 129 -20.43 -29.51 47.21
CA MET A 129 -19.91 -30.84 47.55
C MET A 129 -19.24 -30.85 48.93
N SER A 130 -18.38 -29.88 49.22
CA SER A 130 -17.74 -29.74 50.54
C SER A 130 -18.77 -29.60 51.66
N ASN A 131 -19.81 -28.76 51.48
CA ASN A 131 -20.88 -28.63 52.47
C ASN A 131 -21.67 -29.93 52.66
N THR A 132 -21.89 -30.70 51.59
CA THR A 132 -22.60 -31.98 51.65
C THR A 132 -21.76 -33.04 52.38
N ILE A 133 -20.44 -33.05 52.17
CA ILE A 133 -19.52 -33.92 52.91
C ILE A 133 -19.53 -33.57 54.39
N ALA A 134 -19.36 -32.29 54.74
CA ALA A 134 -19.39 -31.83 56.13
C ALA A 134 -20.72 -32.19 56.83
N ALA A 135 -21.86 -32.01 56.15
CA ALA A 135 -23.17 -32.38 56.70
C ALA A 135 -23.35 -33.90 56.90
N LYS A 136 -22.68 -34.73 56.09
CA LYS A 136 -22.68 -36.20 56.25
C LYS A 136 -21.76 -36.64 57.38
N GLU A 137 -20.64 -35.96 57.59
CA GLU A 137 -19.74 -36.18 58.74
C GLU A 137 -20.43 -35.84 60.06
N ASP A 138 -21.18 -34.72 60.12
CA ASP A 138 -22.01 -34.32 61.29
C ASP A 138 -23.20 -35.28 61.56
N GLN A 139 -23.67 -36.01 60.54
CA GLN A 139 -24.73 -37.02 60.68
C GLN A 139 -24.21 -38.42 60.97
N SER A 140 -22.89 -38.64 61.01
CA SER A 140 -22.37 -39.89 61.58
C SER A 140 -22.70 -39.90 63.09
N PRO A 141 -23.48 -40.86 63.59
CA PRO A 141 -23.64 -40.98 65.03
C PRO A 141 -22.26 -41.28 65.59
N ASP A 142 -21.77 -40.41 66.46
CA ASP A 142 -20.60 -40.68 67.29
C ASP A 142 -20.82 -42.06 67.94
N GLU A 143 -20.15 -43.09 67.42
CA GLU A 143 -20.30 -44.47 67.91
C GLU A 143 -19.98 -44.52 69.42
N SER A 144 -19.19 -43.57 69.92
CA SER A 144 -18.91 -43.32 71.34
C SER A 144 -20.16 -42.95 72.16
N CYS A 145 -21.11 -42.19 71.58
CA CYS A 145 -22.37 -41.82 72.24
C CYS A 145 -23.34 -43.02 72.34
N MET A 146 -23.36 -43.88 71.33
CA MET A 146 -24.18 -45.11 71.34
C MET A 146 -23.69 -46.11 72.40
N PHE A 147 -22.38 -46.26 72.57
CA PHE A 147 -21.82 -47.12 73.61
C PHE A 147 -22.13 -46.63 75.03
N LYS A 148 -22.10 -45.32 75.29
CA LYS A 148 -22.48 -44.76 76.61
C LYS A 148 -23.95 -45.00 76.97
N LYS A 149 -24.85 -44.98 75.99
CA LYS A 149 -26.27 -45.30 76.21
C LYS A 149 -26.47 -46.76 76.60
N TYR A 150 -25.72 -47.69 76.00
CA TYR A 150 -25.80 -49.11 76.34
C TYR A 150 -25.33 -49.42 77.77
N TYR A 151 -24.30 -48.71 78.26
CA TYR A 151 -23.84 -48.87 79.65
C TYR A 151 -24.80 -48.28 80.70
N TYR A 152 -25.63 -47.31 80.33
CA TYR A 152 -26.63 -46.72 81.24
C TYR A 152 -27.92 -47.53 81.36
N TYR A 153 -28.12 -48.56 80.54
CA TYR A 153 -29.27 -49.47 80.59
C TYR A 153 -28.93 -50.85 81.18
N LEU A 154 -27.68 -51.09 81.59
CA LEU A 154 -27.22 -52.35 82.19
C LEU A 154 -26.90 -52.28 83.70
N PHE A 155 -27.16 -51.16 84.35
CA PHE A 155 -27.16 -50.98 85.82
C PHE A 155 -28.25 -49.99 86.21
#